data_AF-A0A9P1BF27-F1
#
_entry.id   AF-A0A9P1BF27-F1
#
_cell.length_a   1.000
_cell.length_b   1.000
_cell.length_c   1.000
_cell.angle_alpha   90.00
_cell.angle_beta   90.00
_cell.angle_gamma   90.00
#
_symmetry.space_group_name_H-M   'P 1'
#
loop_
_entity.id
_entity.type
_entity.pdbx_description
1 polymer ?
#
loop_
_entity_poly.entity_id
_entity_poly.type
_entity_poly.pdbx_seq_one_letter_code
_entity_poly.pdbx_strand_id
1 'polypeptide(L)'
;MALPLAAPAVPSAQTTGLASVALPSAAPTAPRAAAPTAAAAVGLAAVAAGRRTARQPRGGFAGAKVTLDVKGTAGRSLSDARVVVCAGVTFPEGRKLRVAVVGGGPAGASAADALAQQGVETFLIERKMDNCKPCGGAIPLCMIDEFDLPKDIVDRQVRKMTMISPTNKEVQIGQTLKDDEYIGMVRREVLDDFLRQRAKKNGATLINGLFMGMTLPEKKGDSYVMTYNDYDGEEGNARKGEKKTLEVDVVIGADGANSRVAKDIEAGDYEYAIAFQERMRIPEQKMDYYKDRAEMYVGEDVSPDFYAWVFPKCDHVAVGTGTVVDKKGIQRYQQGIRDRAATRIEGGDIIRVEAHPIPEHPRPWRVEDRAILVGDAAGYVTKCSGEGIYFAAKSGRMCAETIVKNSQQGSRMIDEADLMEHLREWDGKYGPTYLVLDLLQKIFYTSDAARESFVELCEEEYVQKVTFDSYLYKTVQGNDPVGDLKLGWKTLSSLYKYKNQKTPDPMRTLV
;
A
#
# COMPACT_ATOMS: atom_id res chain seq x y z
N MET A 1 -18.15 -46.71 17.74
CA MET A 1 -18.43 -46.39 19.16
C MET A 1 -17.90 -44.98 19.40
N ALA A 2 -18.65 -43.88 19.27
CA ALA A 2 -19.84 -43.44 20.01
C ALA A 2 -19.54 -43.50 21.53
N LEU A 3 -19.40 -42.42 22.31
CA LEU A 3 -20.29 -41.27 22.55
C LEU A 3 -19.53 -40.12 23.30
N PRO A 4 -20.16 -38.94 23.54
CA PRO A 4 -19.55 -37.60 23.60
C PRO A 4 -19.48 -36.99 25.02
N LEU A 5 -18.91 -35.79 25.13
CA LEU A 5 -18.94 -34.95 26.34
C LEU A 5 -19.63 -33.61 26.08
N ALA A 6 -20.54 -33.29 27.01
CA ALA A 6 -21.53 -32.23 26.98
C ALA A 6 -21.01 -30.87 27.50
N ALA A 7 -21.73 -29.81 27.10
CA ALA A 7 -21.58 -28.43 27.54
C ALA A 7 -22.10 -28.19 28.97
N PRO A 8 -21.60 -27.17 29.70
CA PRO A 8 -22.22 -26.71 30.94
C PRO A 8 -23.14 -25.48 30.74
N ALA A 9 -24.17 -25.45 31.59
CA ALA A 9 -25.31 -24.55 31.60
C ALA A 9 -25.05 -23.19 32.29
N VAL A 10 -25.90 -22.24 31.93
CA VAL A 10 -26.06 -20.88 32.48
C VAL A 10 -26.92 -20.92 33.76
N PRO A 11 -26.66 -20.08 34.78
CA PRO A 11 -27.64 -19.78 35.81
C PRO A 11 -28.33 -18.42 35.61
N SER A 12 -29.65 -18.43 35.78
CA SER A 12 -30.56 -17.29 35.85
C SER A 12 -30.56 -16.64 37.24
N ALA A 13 -30.68 -15.32 37.33
CA ALA A 13 -31.21 -14.64 38.52
C ALA A 13 -31.92 -13.32 38.18
N GLN A 14 -32.94 -13.02 38.99
CA GLN A 14 -34.08 -12.14 38.77
C GLN A 14 -33.83 -10.64 39.08
N THR A 15 -34.80 -9.87 38.58
CA THR A 15 -35.19 -8.47 38.74
C THR A 15 -35.15 -7.84 40.15
N THR A 16 -34.77 -6.56 40.21
CA THR A 16 -35.37 -5.52 41.08
C THR A 16 -35.40 -4.17 40.33
N GLY A 17 -36.48 -3.41 40.48
CA GLY A 17 -36.74 -2.15 39.78
C GLY A 17 -36.60 -0.89 40.65
N LEU A 18 -37.16 0.22 40.12
CA LEU A 18 -37.25 1.62 40.60
C LEU A 18 -36.12 2.53 40.06
N ALA A 19 -36.34 3.76 39.57
CA ALA A 19 -37.52 4.61 39.45
C ALA A 19 -37.32 5.63 38.31
N SER A 20 -38.43 6.14 37.79
CA SER A 20 -38.55 7.19 36.80
C SER A 20 -38.22 8.59 37.35
N VAL A 21 -37.48 9.40 36.59
CA VAL A 21 -37.56 10.87 36.65
C VAL A 21 -37.65 11.38 35.21
N ALA A 22 -38.63 12.25 34.96
CA ALA A 22 -38.98 12.78 33.66
C ALA A 22 -38.59 14.27 33.52
N LEU A 23 -38.38 14.64 32.25
CA LEU A 23 -38.43 15.98 31.61
C LEU A 23 -37.12 16.81 31.54
N PRO A 24 -36.94 17.69 30.52
CA PRO A 24 -37.86 18.04 29.43
C PRO A 24 -37.30 17.91 27.99
N SER A 25 -38.25 17.95 27.05
CA SER A 25 -38.09 18.10 25.60
C SER A 25 -37.20 19.28 25.22
N ALA A 26 -36.18 19.03 24.39
CA ALA A 26 -35.50 20.03 23.57
C ALA A 26 -35.57 19.60 22.10
N ALA A 27 -36.06 20.51 21.26
CA ALA A 27 -36.23 20.33 19.81
C ALA A 27 -34.90 19.98 19.11
N PRO A 28 -34.92 19.17 18.02
CA PRO A 28 -33.71 18.89 17.26
C PRO A 28 -33.35 20.09 16.38
N THR A 29 -32.31 20.81 16.77
CA THR A 29 -31.58 21.71 15.87
C THR A 29 -30.71 20.87 14.94
N ALA A 30 -31.01 20.94 13.64
CA ALA A 30 -30.28 20.24 12.59
C ALA A 30 -28.82 20.73 12.49
N PRO A 31 -27.81 19.85 12.49
CA PRO A 31 -26.51 20.19 11.95
C PRO A 31 -26.56 20.02 10.43
N ARG A 32 -26.72 21.14 9.73
CA ARG A 32 -26.56 21.24 8.29
C ARG A 32 -25.06 21.25 7.97
N ALA A 33 -24.45 20.08 7.90
CA ALA A 33 -23.15 19.89 7.28
C ALA A 33 -23.36 19.08 6.00
N ALA A 34 -23.36 19.75 4.86
CA ALA A 34 -23.40 19.10 3.56
C ALA A 34 -22.10 18.30 3.38
N ALA A 35 -22.19 16.97 3.49
CA ALA A 35 -21.15 16.09 2.99
C ALA A 35 -20.97 16.34 1.48
N PRO A 36 -19.74 16.36 0.94
CA PRO A 36 -19.55 16.49 -0.49
C PRO A 36 -20.26 15.30 -1.18
N THR A 37 -21.03 15.60 -2.22
CA THR A 37 -21.72 14.58 -3.01
C THR A 37 -20.70 13.70 -3.74
N ALA A 38 -21.01 12.43 -4.00
CA ALA A 38 -20.12 11.52 -4.74
C ALA A 38 -19.70 12.06 -6.14
N ALA A 39 -20.52 12.95 -6.74
CA ALA A 39 -20.14 13.69 -7.94
C ALA A 39 -18.99 14.69 -7.72
N ALA A 40 -18.87 15.27 -6.53
CA ALA A 40 -17.73 16.11 -6.16
C ALA A 40 -16.47 15.27 -5.91
N ALA A 41 -16.58 14.01 -5.49
CA ALA A 41 -15.43 13.12 -5.30
C ALA A 41 -14.81 12.68 -6.63
N VAL A 42 -15.65 12.24 -7.57
CA VAL A 42 -15.22 11.86 -8.92
C VAL A 42 -14.86 13.11 -9.74
N GLY A 43 -15.57 14.22 -9.54
CA GLY A 43 -15.23 15.53 -10.08
C GLY A 43 -13.99 16.17 -9.45
N LEU A 44 -13.61 15.85 -8.20
CA LEU A 44 -12.35 16.32 -7.60
C LEU A 44 -11.15 15.56 -8.18
N ALA A 45 -11.31 14.27 -8.51
CA ALA A 45 -10.29 13.51 -9.24
C ALA A 45 -9.98 14.14 -10.60
N ALA A 46 -11.01 14.70 -11.25
CA ALA A 46 -10.94 15.46 -12.48
C ALA A 46 -10.44 16.91 -12.33
N VAL A 47 -10.89 17.65 -11.31
CA VAL A 47 -10.56 19.08 -11.12
C VAL A 47 -9.17 19.27 -10.51
N ALA A 48 -8.67 18.32 -9.70
CA ALA A 48 -7.27 18.31 -9.27
C ALA A 48 -6.29 18.15 -10.46
N ALA A 49 -6.77 17.63 -11.60
CA ALA A 49 -6.02 17.51 -12.85
C ALA A 49 -6.01 18.79 -13.71
N GLY A 50 -6.75 19.84 -13.33
CA GLY A 50 -7.08 20.94 -14.24
C GLY A 50 -6.64 22.35 -13.82
N ARG A 51 -5.48 22.57 -13.17
CA ARG A 51 -4.91 23.93 -13.03
C ARG A 51 -3.37 23.96 -13.04
N ARG A 52 -2.80 24.04 -14.25
CA ARG A 52 -1.56 24.80 -14.50
C ARG A 52 -1.79 25.73 -15.68
N THR A 53 -2.42 26.87 -15.43
CA THR A 53 -2.23 28.06 -16.28
C THR A 53 -1.36 29.04 -15.52
N ALA A 54 -0.12 29.18 -15.96
CA ALA A 54 0.78 30.21 -15.49
C ALA A 54 0.23 31.58 -15.91
N ARG A 55 -0.35 32.31 -14.97
CA ARG A 55 -0.50 33.76 -15.05
C ARG A 55 -0.37 34.33 -13.66
N GLN A 56 0.71 35.04 -13.40
CA GLN A 56 0.86 35.88 -12.20
C GLN A 56 -0.27 36.92 -12.17
N PRO A 57 -0.97 37.08 -11.04
CA PRO A 57 -1.55 38.36 -10.67
C PRO A 57 -0.70 39.00 -9.58
N ARG A 58 -0.24 40.23 -9.85
CA ARG A 58 0.19 41.16 -8.81
C ARG A 58 -1.05 41.56 -8.01
N GLY A 59 -1.01 41.43 -6.69
CA GLY A 59 -2.05 41.95 -5.79
C GLY A 59 -2.07 41.21 -4.46
N GLY A 60 -1.59 41.87 -3.40
CA GLY A 60 -1.56 41.32 -2.05
C GLY A 60 -2.97 41.12 -1.48
N PHE A 61 -3.18 39.97 -0.84
CA PHE A 61 -4.30 39.75 0.08
C PHE A 61 -3.78 39.02 1.33
N ALA A 62 -4.16 39.55 2.48
CA ALA A 62 -3.81 39.07 3.80
C ALA A 62 -4.39 37.66 4.04
N GLY A 63 -3.54 36.73 4.47
CA GLY A 63 -3.93 35.34 4.73
C GLY A 63 -4.73 35.20 6.03
N ALA A 64 -5.92 34.60 5.92
CA ALA A 64 -6.65 34.06 7.07
C ALA A 64 -6.04 32.70 7.45
N LYS A 65 -5.53 32.57 8.68
CA LYS A 65 -5.12 31.29 9.27
C LYS A 65 -6.35 30.48 9.64
N VAL A 66 -6.45 29.25 9.14
CA VAL A 66 -7.35 28.22 9.67
C VAL A 66 -6.51 27.26 10.51
N THR A 67 -6.71 27.29 11.83
CA THR A 67 -6.10 26.37 12.79
C THR A 67 -7.03 25.16 12.98
N LEU A 68 -6.54 23.96 12.69
CA LEU A 68 -7.18 22.70 13.08
C LEU A 68 -6.53 22.25 14.39
N ASP A 69 -7.32 22.23 15.46
CA ASP A 69 -6.89 21.83 16.81
C ASP A 69 -7.13 20.31 16.98
N VAL A 70 -6.05 19.53 16.98
CA VAL A 70 -6.09 18.09 17.28
C VAL A 70 -5.62 17.91 18.73
N LYS A 71 -6.57 17.70 19.65
CA LYS A 71 -6.25 17.37 21.05
C LYS A 71 -5.93 15.88 21.19
N GLY A 72 -4.67 15.55 21.49
CA GLY A 72 -4.29 14.20 21.91
C GLY A 72 -2.78 14.04 22.12
N THR A 73 -2.38 13.90 23.38
CA THR A 73 -1.09 13.44 23.92
C THR A 73 0.16 14.27 23.59
N ALA A 74 0.98 14.54 24.62
CA ALA A 74 2.23 15.28 24.53
C ALA A 74 3.11 14.71 23.39
N GLY A 75 3.16 15.42 22.27
CA GLY A 75 3.77 14.95 21.04
C GLY A 75 4.12 16.15 20.17
N ARG A 76 5.35 16.13 19.65
CA ARG A 76 6.03 17.19 18.89
C ARG A 76 5.08 18.00 18.00
N SER A 77 5.13 19.33 18.13
CA SER A 77 4.39 20.24 17.25
C SER A 77 5.17 20.44 15.95
N LEU A 78 4.49 20.53 14.81
CA LEU A 78 5.08 20.96 13.52
C LEU A 78 5.75 22.35 13.60
N SER A 79 5.42 23.16 14.63
CA SER A 79 6.11 24.43 14.91
C SER A 79 7.51 24.29 15.49
N ASP A 80 7.89 23.09 15.94
CA ASP A 80 9.16 22.84 16.64
C ASP A 80 10.27 22.35 15.68
N ALA A 81 9.97 22.24 14.38
CA ALA A 81 10.94 21.96 13.34
C ALA A 81 11.93 23.13 13.21
N ARG A 82 13.05 23.04 13.94
CA ARG A 82 14.16 23.98 13.82
C ARG A 82 14.93 23.65 12.53
N VAL A 83 14.76 24.48 11.51
CA VAL A 83 15.65 24.51 10.34
C VAL A 83 17.02 25.03 10.82
N VAL A 84 17.91 24.11 11.16
CA VAL A 84 19.32 24.41 11.43
C VAL A 84 20.10 24.09 10.17
N VAL A 85 20.49 25.14 9.42
CA VAL A 85 21.42 25.01 8.30
C VAL A 85 22.79 24.66 8.87
N CYS A 86 23.12 23.37 8.91
CA CYS A 86 24.48 22.94 9.18
C CYS A 86 25.26 23.01 7.85
N ALA A 87 26.33 23.80 7.81
CA ALA A 87 27.32 23.69 6.75
C ALA A 87 27.79 22.23 6.72
N GLY A 88 27.46 21.49 5.65
CA GLY A 88 27.68 20.04 5.64
C GLY A 88 29.16 19.73 5.73
N VAL A 89 29.51 18.86 6.67
CA VAL A 89 30.88 18.38 6.84
C VAL A 89 31.21 17.52 5.62
N THR A 90 32.23 17.91 4.87
CA THR A 90 32.83 17.07 3.83
C THR A 90 33.64 15.96 4.50
N PHE A 91 33.55 14.74 4.00
CA PHE A 91 34.31 13.63 4.55
C PHE A 91 35.81 13.80 4.28
N PRO A 92 36.70 13.24 5.14
CA PRO A 92 38.11 13.10 4.81
C PRO A 92 38.30 12.43 3.45
N GLU A 93 39.38 12.77 2.75
CA GLU A 93 39.67 12.27 1.41
C GLU A 93 39.60 10.73 1.36
N GLY A 94 38.78 10.20 0.44
CA GLY A 94 38.57 8.77 0.25
C GLY A 94 37.42 8.12 1.05
N ARG A 95 36.86 8.78 2.07
CA ARG A 95 35.67 8.26 2.77
C ARG A 95 34.38 8.67 2.07
N LYS A 96 33.45 7.72 1.90
CA LYS A 96 32.10 7.96 1.38
C LYS A 96 31.06 7.95 2.50
N LEU A 97 29.90 8.54 2.21
CA LEU A 97 28.70 8.41 3.02
C LEU A 97 28.31 6.93 3.13
N ARG A 98 28.15 6.44 4.37
CA ARG A 98 27.69 5.09 4.65
C ARG A 98 26.18 5.08 4.88
N VAL A 99 25.45 4.30 4.09
CA VAL A 99 23.99 4.21 4.17
C VAL A 99 23.58 2.77 4.48
N ALA A 100 22.86 2.58 5.58
CA ALA A 100 22.16 1.32 5.84
C ALA A 100 20.75 1.38 5.25
N VAL A 101 20.38 0.35 4.50
CA VAL A 101 19.02 0.08 4.06
C VAL A 101 18.53 -1.16 4.78
N VAL A 102 17.47 -1.03 5.57
CA VAL A 102 16.94 -2.13 6.38
C VAL A 102 15.71 -2.70 5.67
N GLY A 103 15.78 -3.96 5.23
CA GLY A 103 14.72 -4.66 4.50
C GLY A 103 15.00 -4.75 2.99
N GLY A 104 15.08 -5.98 2.46
CA GLY A 104 15.43 -6.30 1.07
C GLY A 104 14.25 -6.57 0.15
N GLY A 105 13.07 -6.01 0.46
CA GLY A 105 11.93 -5.99 -0.46
C GLY A 105 12.09 -4.92 -1.57
N PRO A 106 11.04 -4.68 -2.39
CA PRO A 106 11.12 -3.76 -3.52
C PRO A 106 11.61 -2.36 -3.17
N ALA A 107 11.20 -1.81 -2.02
CA ALA A 107 11.67 -0.50 -1.55
C ALA A 107 13.16 -0.48 -1.26
N GLY A 108 13.63 -1.34 -0.35
CA GLY A 108 15.03 -1.30 0.08
C GLY A 108 15.99 -1.78 -1.00
N ALA A 109 15.63 -2.80 -1.78
CA ALA A 109 16.45 -3.23 -2.91
C ALA A 109 16.59 -2.11 -3.97
N SER A 110 15.52 -1.39 -4.27
CA SER A 110 15.58 -0.26 -5.22
C SER A 110 16.33 0.95 -4.68
N ALA A 111 16.25 1.21 -3.37
CA ALA A 111 17.05 2.25 -2.72
C ALA A 111 18.54 1.89 -2.75
N ALA A 112 18.89 0.67 -2.35
CA ALA A 112 20.27 0.19 -2.33
C ALA A 112 20.90 0.18 -3.73
N ASP A 113 20.13 -0.23 -4.74
CA ASP A 113 20.52 -0.21 -6.14
C ASP A 113 20.89 1.20 -6.62
N ALA A 114 20.02 2.18 -6.40
CA ALA A 114 20.23 3.56 -6.84
C ALA A 114 21.38 4.26 -6.08
N LEU A 115 21.57 3.98 -4.79
CA LEU A 115 22.71 4.47 -4.01
C LEU A 115 24.03 3.88 -4.53
N ALA A 116 24.09 2.55 -4.68
CA ALA A 116 25.30 1.85 -5.08
C ALA A 116 25.75 2.23 -6.50
N GLN A 117 24.79 2.40 -7.43
CA GLN A 117 25.06 2.88 -8.79
C GLN A 117 25.77 4.25 -8.82
N GLN A 118 25.63 5.06 -7.77
CA GLN A 118 26.23 6.38 -7.64
C GLN A 118 27.47 6.40 -6.74
N GLY A 119 28.00 5.22 -6.38
CA GLY A 119 29.23 5.07 -5.59
C GLY A 119 29.09 5.43 -4.11
N VAL A 120 27.86 5.41 -3.57
CA VAL A 120 27.61 5.57 -2.13
C VAL A 120 27.84 4.22 -1.43
N GLU A 121 28.55 4.23 -0.30
CA GLU A 121 28.83 3.01 0.46
C GLU A 121 27.54 2.51 1.10
N THR A 122 27.02 1.38 0.60
CA THR A 122 25.64 0.96 0.86
C THR A 122 25.59 -0.45 1.43
N PHE A 123 24.87 -0.61 2.53
CA PHE A 123 24.63 -1.88 3.20
C PHE A 123 23.14 -2.21 3.19
N LEU A 124 22.74 -3.35 2.61
CA LEU A 124 21.35 -3.81 2.58
C LEU A 124 21.19 -5.00 3.53
N ILE A 125 20.45 -4.83 4.62
CA ILE A 125 20.21 -5.87 5.64
C ILE A 125 18.86 -6.53 5.37
N GLU A 126 18.85 -7.82 5.05
CA GLU A 126 17.63 -8.61 4.87
C GLU A 126 17.73 -9.95 5.61
N ARG A 127 16.68 -10.30 6.35
CA ARG A 127 16.65 -11.50 7.20
C ARG A 127 16.31 -12.79 6.47
N LYS A 128 15.63 -12.69 5.32
CA LYS A 128 15.07 -13.83 4.59
C LYS A 128 15.32 -13.65 3.11
N MET A 129 16.52 -14.00 2.67
CA MET A 129 16.90 -13.95 1.25
C MET A 129 16.08 -14.92 0.37
N ASP A 130 15.55 -15.99 0.98
CA ASP A 130 14.82 -17.09 0.33
C ASP A 130 13.29 -16.97 0.40
N ASN A 131 12.76 -15.93 1.07
CA ASN A 131 11.34 -15.80 1.30
C ASN A 131 10.88 -14.35 1.07
N CYS A 132 9.62 -14.19 0.68
CA CYS A 132 9.06 -12.90 0.37
C CYS A 132 7.78 -12.65 1.17
N LYS A 133 7.42 -11.37 1.29
CA LYS A 133 6.10 -10.95 1.79
C LYS A 133 5.00 -11.56 0.89
N PRO A 134 3.93 -12.16 1.47
CA PRO A 134 2.75 -12.57 0.72
C PRO A 134 2.16 -11.42 -0.08
N CYS A 135 1.78 -11.66 -1.33
CA CYS A 135 1.28 -10.62 -2.22
C CYS A 135 0.55 -11.22 -3.42
N GLY A 136 -0.49 -10.51 -3.89
CA GLY A 136 -1.17 -10.80 -5.15
C GLY A 136 -0.27 -10.58 -6.38
N GLY A 137 0.81 -9.81 -6.26
CA GLY A 137 1.90 -9.71 -7.25
C GLY A 137 1.52 -9.05 -8.57
N ALA A 138 0.51 -8.18 -8.59
CA ALA A 138 0.22 -7.33 -9.74
C ALA A 138 1.15 -6.12 -9.76
N ILE A 139 1.76 -5.83 -10.90
CA ILE A 139 2.61 -4.64 -11.14
C ILE A 139 2.13 -3.88 -12.38
N PRO A 140 2.24 -2.53 -12.36
CA PRO A 140 1.88 -1.70 -13.50
C PRO A 140 2.96 -1.74 -14.59
N LEU A 141 2.60 -1.42 -15.83
CA LEU A 141 3.51 -1.40 -16.96
C LEU A 141 4.67 -0.41 -16.75
N CYS A 142 4.40 0.77 -16.18
CA CYS A 142 5.45 1.75 -15.90
C CYS A 142 6.54 1.21 -14.95
N MET A 143 6.23 0.23 -14.09
CA MET A 143 7.25 -0.37 -13.24
C MET A 143 8.22 -1.23 -14.07
N ILE A 144 7.73 -1.91 -15.10
CA ILE A 144 8.57 -2.73 -15.97
C ILE A 144 9.59 -1.85 -16.67
N ASP A 145 9.13 -0.73 -17.23
CA ASP A 145 9.99 0.21 -17.96
C ASP A 145 10.90 0.99 -17.02
N GLU A 146 10.36 1.62 -15.96
CA GLU A 146 11.16 2.44 -15.05
C GLU A 146 12.23 1.61 -14.31
N PHE A 147 11.99 0.33 -14.06
CA PHE A 147 12.91 -0.54 -13.35
C PHE A 147 13.64 -1.51 -14.26
N ASP A 148 13.60 -1.33 -15.58
CA ASP A 148 14.28 -2.18 -16.57
C ASP A 148 14.09 -3.68 -16.25
N LEU A 149 12.84 -4.07 -15.94
CA LEU A 149 12.54 -5.44 -15.54
C LEU A 149 12.58 -6.36 -16.76
N PRO A 150 13.36 -7.46 -16.71
CA PRO A 150 13.31 -8.50 -17.72
C PRO A 150 11.89 -9.05 -17.91
N LYS A 151 11.51 -9.31 -19.16
CA LYS A 151 10.15 -9.78 -19.51
C LYS A 151 9.79 -11.11 -18.85
N ASP A 152 10.78 -11.96 -18.56
CA ASP A 152 10.63 -13.27 -17.92
C ASP A 152 10.34 -13.20 -16.41
N ILE A 153 10.49 -12.03 -15.78
CA ILE A 153 9.99 -11.81 -14.40
C ILE A 153 8.45 -11.81 -14.36
N VAL A 154 7.80 -11.47 -15.48
CA VAL A 154 6.34 -11.43 -15.59
C VAL A 154 5.82 -12.82 -15.95
N ASP A 155 5.30 -13.54 -14.96
CA ASP A 155 4.72 -14.88 -15.13
C ASP A 155 3.45 -14.88 -16.00
N ARG A 156 2.64 -13.82 -15.91
CA ARG A 156 1.41 -13.62 -16.71
C ARG A 156 1.21 -12.17 -17.09
N GLN A 157 0.75 -11.96 -18.33
CA GLN A 157 0.31 -10.66 -18.83
C GLN A 157 -1.21 -10.63 -18.79
N VAL A 158 -1.76 -10.02 -17.74
CA VAL A 158 -3.21 -9.92 -17.57
C VAL A 158 -3.73 -8.76 -18.41
N ARG A 159 -4.62 -9.07 -19.35
CA ARG A 159 -5.34 -8.11 -20.21
C ARG A 159 -6.82 -8.03 -19.87
N LYS A 160 -7.29 -8.97 -19.05
CA LYS A 160 -8.68 -9.08 -18.61
C LYS A 160 -8.74 -9.00 -17.09
N MET A 161 -9.12 -7.85 -16.55
CA MET A 161 -9.48 -7.75 -15.14
C MET A 161 -11.00 -7.86 -15.01
N THR A 162 -11.49 -8.95 -14.43
CA THR A 162 -12.93 -9.16 -14.24
C THR A 162 -13.31 -8.67 -12.84
N MET A 163 -14.12 -7.62 -12.76
CA MET A 163 -14.75 -7.16 -11.53
C MET A 163 -16.08 -7.86 -11.31
N ILE A 164 -16.28 -8.41 -10.11
CA ILE A 164 -17.41 -9.25 -9.78
C ILE A 164 -18.17 -8.63 -8.60
N SER A 165 -19.40 -8.22 -8.86
CA SER A 165 -20.26 -7.51 -7.90
C SER A 165 -20.86 -8.42 -6.82
N PRO A 166 -21.44 -7.91 -5.72
CA PRO A 166 -22.08 -8.75 -4.69
C PRO A 166 -23.09 -9.78 -5.23
N THR A 167 -23.84 -9.43 -6.27
CA THR A 167 -24.82 -10.30 -6.95
C THR A 167 -24.21 -11.17 -8.06
N ASN A 168 -22.88 -11.23 -8.13
CA ASN A 168 -22.10 -11.97 -9.13
C ASN A 168 -22.31 -11.48 -10.57
N LYS A 169 -22.60 -10.18 -10.75
CA LYS A 169 -22.46 -9.56 -12.07
C LYS A 169 -20.98 -9.45 -12.41
N GLU A 170 -20.58 -10.03 -13.53
CA GLU A 170 -19.22 -9.93 -14.06
C GLU A 170 -19.09 -8.74 -15.02
N VAL A 171 -18.11 -7.89 -14.75
CA VAL A 171 -17.73 -6.77 -15.63
C VAL A 171 -16.29 -6.95 -16.06
N GLN A 172 -16.10 -7.15 -17.36
CA GLN A 172 -14.78 -7.29 -17.94
C GLN A 172 -14.15 -5.92 -18.19
N ILE A 173 -13.06 -5.66 -17.50
CA ILE A 173 -12.22 -4.47 -17.69
C ILE A 173 -10.98 -4.85 -18.49
N GLY A 174 -10.54 -3.95 -19.37
CA GLY A 174 -9.34 -4.11 -20.20
C GLY A 174 -9.60 -3.97 -21.70
N GLN A 175 -10.83 -3.63 -22.11
CA GLN A 175 -11.18 -3.46 -23.53
C GLN A 175 -10.49 -2.25 -24.18
N THR A 176 -10.04 -1.29 -23.37
CA THR A 176 -9.34 -0.08 -23.81
C THR A 176 -7.82 -0.25 -23.89
N LEU A 177 -7.29 -1.43 -23.53
CA LEU A 177 -5.86 -1.69 -23.55
C LEU A 177 -5.32 -1.80 -24.98
N LYS A 178 -4.15 -1.22 -25.21
CA LYS A 178 -3.38 -1.44 -26.43
C LYS A 178 -2.75 -2.84 -26.46
N ASP A 179 -2.33 -3.26 -27.64
CA ASP A 179 -1.72 -4.58 -27.87
C ASP A 179 -0.44 -4.81 -27.06
N ASP A 180 0.24 -3.77 -26.61
CA ASP A 180 1.45 -3.84 -25.77
C ASP A 180 1.18 -3.59 -24.28
N GLU A 181 -0.06 -3.24 -23.91
CA GLU A 181 -0.45 -2.92 -22.54
C GLU A 181 -1.02 -4.12 -21.78
N TYR A 182 -0.56 -4.31 -20.54
CA TYR A 182 -1.02 -5.38 -19.64
C TYR A 182 -0.68 -5.07 -18.18
N ILE A 183 -1.36 -5.75 -17.26
CA ILE A 183 -0.96 -5.84 -15.85
C ILE A 183 0.02 -7.01 -15.73
N GLY A 184 1.22 -6.74 -15.23
CA GLY A 184 2.22 -7.78 -15.02
C GLY A 184 1.92 -8.56 -13.75
N MET A 185 1.82 -9.88 -13.83
CA MET A 185 1.72 -10.74 -12.66
C MET A 185 3.06 -11.39 -12.38
N VAL A 186 3.63 -11.10 -11.21
CA VAL A 186 4.95 -11.60 -10.80
C VAL A 186 4.84 -12.45 -9.55
N ARG A 187 5.82 -13.33 -9.35
CA ARG A 187 6.15 -13.91 -8.04
C ARG A 187 7.12 -12.98 -7.30
N ARG A 188 6.81 -12.70 -6.03
CA ARG A 188 7.61 -11.78 -5.20
C ARG A 188 8.99 -12.34 -4.89
N GLU A 189 9.12 -13.65 -4.75
CA GLU A 189 10.41 -14.32 -4.60
C GLU A 189 11.36 -14.09 -5.78
N VAL A 190 10.83 -13.99 -7.02
CA VAL A 190 11.62 -13.73 -8.24
C VAL A 190 11.92 -12.24 -8.39
N LEU A 191 10.91 -11.38 -8.27
CA LEU A 191 11.08 -9.94 -8.39
C LEU A 191 12.04 -9.39 -7.33
N ASP A 192 11.83 -9.76 -6.05
CA ASP A 192 12.62 -9.21 -4.96
C ASP A 192 14.08 -9.69 -5.05
N ASP A 193 14.32 -10.95 -5.44
CA ASP A 193 15.68 -11.44 -5.65
C ASP A 193 16.37 -10.70 -6.81
N PHE A 194 15.70 -10.54 -7.96
CA PHE A 194 16.24 -9.77 -9.08
C PHE A 194 16.68 -8.36 -8.65
N LEU A 195 15.84 -7.64 -7.90
CA LEU A 195 16.16 -6.29 -7.43
C LEU A 195 17.36 -6.29 -6.46
N ARG A 196 17.44 -7.27 -5.54
CA ARG A 196 18.58 -7.41 -4.62
C ARG A 196 19.88 -7.76 -5.34
N GLN A 197 19.84 -8.70 -6.27
CA GLN A 197 21.02 -9.08 -7.05
C GLN A 197 21.50 -7.92 -7.93
N ARG A 198 20.59 -7.10 -8.46
CA ARG A 198 20.96 -5.88 -9.18
C ARG A 198 21.66 -4.87 -8.27
N ALA A 199 21.14 -4.63 -7.07
CA ALA A 199 21.80 -3.78 -6.09
C ALA A 199 23.21 -4.27 -5.75
N LYS A 200 23.37 -5.59 -5.52
CA LYS A 200 24.67 -6.23 -5.28
C LYS A 200 25.63 -6.02 -6.45
N LYS A 201 25.15 -6.25 -7.69
CA LYS A 201 25.93 -6.04 -8.92
C LYS A 201 26.43 -4.61 -9.06
N ASN A 202 25.64 -3.64 -8.61
CA ASN A 202 25.99 -2.22 -8.63
C ASN A 202 26.86 -1.78 -7.44
N GLY A 203 27.20 -2.68 -6.50
CA GLY A 203 28.16 -2.42 -5.42
C GLY A 203 27.57 -2.37 -4.01
N ALA A 204 26.27 -2.65 -3.83
CA ALA A 204 25.69 -2.75 -2.50
C ALA A 204 26.21 -4.00 -1.76
N THR A 205 26.58 -3.86 -0.50
CA THR A 205 26.91 -4.98 0.38
C THR A 205 25.63 -5.59 0.92
N LEU A 206 25.30 -6.81 0.50
CA LEU A 206 24.16 -7.55 1.05
C LEU A 206 24.56 -8.23 2.35
N ILE A 207 23.79 -7.99 3.40
CA ILE A 207 23.93 -8.64 4.70
C ILE A 207 22.70 -9.50 4.92
N ASN A 208 22.90 -10.83 4.98
CA ASN A 208 21.86 -11.76 5.37
C ASN A 208 21.74 -11.74 6.90
N GLY A 209 20.79 -10.98 7.44
CA GLY A 209 20.68 -10.83 8.87
C GLY A 209 19.39 -10.17 9.35
N LEU A 210 19.04 -10.44 10.60
CA LEU A 210 17.90 -9.84 11.27
C LEU A 210 18.30 -8.56 11.98
N PHE A 211 17.82 -7.42 11.48
CA PHE A 211 17.95 -6.14 12.18
C PHE A 211 17.22 -6.16 13.53
N MET A 212 17.95 -5.84 14.59
CA MET A 212 17.47 -5.88 15.97
C MET A 212 17.11 -4.50 16.51
N GLY A 213 17.79 -3.46 16.03
CA GLY A 213 17.54 -2.06 16.36
C GLY A 213 18.77 -1.19 16.11
N MET A 214 18.63 0.12 16.30
CA MET A 214 19.73 1.07 16.16
C MET A 214 19.87 2.00 17.38
N THR A 215 21.10 2.42 17.63
CA THR A 215 21.40 3.50 18.59
C THR A 215 21.54 4.82 17.83
N LEU A 216 20.75 5.82 18.23
CA LEU A 216 20.82 7.17 17.69
C LEU A 216 22.09 7.88 18.19
N PRO A 217 22.70 8.77 17.39
CA PRO A 217 23.88 9.51 17.79
C PRO A 217 23.59 10.49 18.93
N GLU A 218 24.49 10.56 19.93
CA GLU A 218 24.38 11.52 21.04
C GLU A 218 24.69 12.96 20.61
N LYS A 219 25.55 13.13 19.59
CA LYS A 219 25.92 14.42 19.02
C LYS A 219 25.56 14.47 17.54
N LYS A 220 25.10 15.64 17.09
CA LYS A 220 24.78 15.86 15.68
C LYS A 220 26.03 15.63 14.82
N GLY A 221 25.91 14.77 13.81
CA GLY A 221 26.99 14.40 12.89
C GLY A 221 27.70 13.08 13.21
N ASP A 222 27.48 12.50 14.40
CA ASP A 222 28.00 11.15 14.72
C ASP A 222 27.22 10.06 13.96
N SER A 223 27.80 8.88 13.85
CA SER A 223 27.20 7.75 13.16
C SER A 223 26.15 7.03 14.01
N TYR A 224 25.15 6.46 13.35
CA TYR A 224 24.23 5.49 13.93
C TYR A 224 24.95 4.15 14.11
N VAL A 225 24.65 3.44 15.18
CA VAL A 225 25.12 2.06 15.39
C VAL A 225 23.96 1.10 15.17
N MET A 226 23.98 0.41 14.04
CA MET A 226 23.01 -0.63 13.70
C MET A 226 23.38 -1.92 14.43
N THR A 227 22.42 -2.58 15.04
CA THR A 227 22.59 -3.92 15.63
C THR A 227 21.78 -4.94 14.84
N TYR A 228 22.41 -6.04 14.43
CA TYR A 228 21.75 -7.12 13.69
C TYR A 228 22.31 -8.49 14.08
N ASN A 229 21.52 -9.54 13.84
CA ASN A 229 21.99 -10.92 13.93
C ASN A 229 22.36 -11.38 12.52
N ASP A 230 23.65 -11.56 12.27
CA ASP A 230 24.23 -12.05 11.02
C ASP A 230 24.01 -13.56 10.88
N TYR A 231 23.48 -13.99 9.73
CA TYR A 231 23.24 -15.40 9.44
C TYR A 231 24.36 -16.05 8.62
N ASP A 232 25.31 -15.27 8.11
CA ASP A 232 26.46 -15.77 7.34
C ASP A 232 27.74 -15.93 8.19
N GLY A 233 27.63 -15.85 9.53
CA GLY A 233 28.75 -15.97 10.47
C GLY A 233 29.39 -17.37 10.56
N GLU A 234 30.63 -17.43 11.07
CA GLU A 234 31.50 -18.62 11.08
C GLU A 234 30.99 -19.79 11.94
N GLU A 235 30.15 -19.52 12.94
CA GLU A 235 29.48 -20.56 13.74
C GLU A 235 28.16 -20.95 13.08
N GLY A 236 28.18 -22.02 12.28
CA GLY A 236 27.11 -22.47 11.38
C GLY A 236 25.80 -22.92 12.03
N ASN A 237 25.15 -22.04 12.80
CA ASN A 237 23.80 -22.20 13.30
C ASN A 237 22.92 -21.08 12.78
N ALA A 238 22.55 -21.21 11.50
CA ALA A 238 21.67 -20.31 10.74
C ALA A 238 20.33 -19.95 11.43
N ARG A 239 19.97 -20.61 12.55
CA ARG A 239 18.74 -20.35 13.31
C ARG A 239 18.85 -19.26 14.38
N LYS A 240 20.05 -18.91 14.88
CA LYS A 240 20.22 -17.86 15.91
C LYS A 240 20.91 -16.60 15.39
N GLY A 241 21.86 -16.75 14.47
CA GLY A 241 22.70 -15.67 13.96
C GLY A 241 23.66 -15.10 15.01
N GLU A 242 24.77 -14.52 14.54
CA GLU A 242 25.78 -13.88 15.37
C GLU A 242 25.44 -12.39 15.54
N LYS A 243 25.40 -11.88 16.78
CA LYS A 243 25.13 -10.47 17.01
C LYS A 243 26.31 -9.62 16.53
N LYS A 244 26.09 -8.75 15.54
CA LYS A 244 27.07 -7.80 15.01
C LYS A 244 26.55 -6.37 15.06
N THR A 245 27.49 -5.43 14.93
CA THR A 245 27.19 -4.01 14.81
C THR A 245 27.75 -3.43 13.51
N LEU A 246 27.13 -2.38 13.01
CA LEU A 246 27.57 -1.64 11.83
C LEU A 246 27.34 -0.15 12.06
N GLU A 247 28.38 0.66 11.87
CA GLU A 247 28.27 2.11 11.92
C GLU A 247 27.89 2.67 10.54
N VAL A 248 26.86 3.52 10.52
CA VAL A 248 26.40 4.20 9.29
C VAL A 248 26.05 5.65 9.56
N ASP A 249 26.01 6.44 8.50
CA ASP A 249 25.78 7.88 8.58
C ASP A 249 24.31 8.24 8.31
N VAL A 250 23.61 7.40 7.53
CA VAL A 250 22.19 7.53 7.15
C VAL A 250 21.51 6.16 7.23
N VAL A 251 20.23 6.14 7.61
CA VAL A 251 19.41 4.92 7.67
C VAL A 251 18.14 5.06 6.82
N ILE A 252 17.90 4.11 5.92
CA ILE A 252 16.65 3.96 5.18
C ILE A 252 15.90 2.75 5.73
N GLY A 253 14.80 2.99 6.44
CA GLY A 253 13.85 1.97 6.91
C GLY A 253 12.93 1.53 5.78
N ALA A 254 13.17 0.33 5.25
CA ALA A 254 12.37 -0.34 4.22
C ALA A 254 11.87 -1.73 4.69
N ASP A 255 11.79 -1.93 6.00
CA ASP A 255 11.60 -3.21 6.70
C ASP A 255 10.12 -3.59 6.89
N GLY A 256 9.29 -3.12 5.97
CA GLY A 256 7.90 -3.52 5.84
C GLY A 256 6.98 -2.94 6.92
N ALA A 257 5.78 -3.51 7.00
CA ALA A 257 4.73 -2.91 7.80
C ALA A 257 4.99 -2.94 9.33
N ASN A 258 5.77 -3.92 9.79
CA ASN A 258 6.15 -4.08 11.19
C ASN A 258 7.50 -3.41 11.52
N SER A 259 7.85 -2.36 10.78
CA SER A 259 9.16 -1.69 10.81
C SER A 259 9.70 -1.48 12.23
N ARG A 260 10.93 -1.98 12.46
CA ARG A 260 11.73 -1.70 13.65
C ARG A 260 12.34 -0.32 13.55
N VAL A 261 12.82 0.10 12.38
CA VAL A 261 13.36 1.45 12.19
C VAL A 261 12.33 2.50 12.57
N ALA A 262 11.06 2.32 12.16
CA ALA A 262 9.97 3.19 12.54
C ALA A 262 9.75 3.27 14.07
N LYS A 263 9.98 2.17 14.80
CA LYS A 263 9.88 2.16 16.27
C LYS A 263 11.06 2.89 16.90
N ASP A 264 12.27 2.67 16.39
CA ASP A 264 13.50 3.27 16.92
C ASP A 264 13.52 4.80 16.71
N ILE A 265 12.85 5.31 15.68
CA ILE A 265 12.68 6.76 15.44
C ILE A 265 11.35 7.33 15.97
N GLU A 266 10.55 6.55 16.68
CA GLU A 266 9.25 6.98 17.23
C GLU A 266 8.28 7.55 16.17
N ALA A 267 8.22 6.89 15.01
CA ALA A 267 7.48 7.36 13.83
C ALA A 267 5.95 7.52 14.00
N GLY A 268 5.40 7.03 15.12
CA GLY A 268 3.96 6.88 15.34
C GLY A 268 3.37 5.71 14.57
N ASP A 269 2.18 5.27 14.97
CA ASP A 269 1.49 4.12 14.37
C ASP A 269 0.63 4.50 13.16
N TYR A 270 0.20 3.47 12.42
CA TYR A 270 -0.84 3.56 11.40
C TYR A 270 -1.86 2.43 11.55
N GLU A 271 -3.01 2.59 10.90
CA GLU A 271 -3.96 1.51 10.67
C GLU A 271 -3.50 0.60 9.52
N TYR A 272 -3.83 -0.69 9.64
CA TYR A 272 -3.50 -1.68 8.61
C TYR A 272 -4.65 -2.66 8.37
N ALA A 273 -4.81 -3.07 7.12
CA ALA A 273 -5.57 -4.25 6.74
C ALA A 273 -4.77 -5.52 7.04
N ILE A 274 -5.45 -6.63 7.36
CA ILE A 274 -4.86 -7.96 7.22
C ILE A 274 -5.26 -8.49 5.86
N ALA A 275 -4.28 -8.75 4.99
CA ALA A 275 -4.46 -9.54 3.79
C ALA A 275 -4.16 -11.01 4.09
N PHE A 276 -5.00 -11.89 3.58
CA PHE A 276 -4.91 -13.34 3.71
C PHE A 276 -5.06 -13.96 2.32
N GLN A 277 -4.21 -14.92 1.98
CA GLN A 277 -4.29 -15.62 0.71
C GLN A 277 -3.87 -17.08 0.79
N GLU A 278 -4.43 -17.86 -0.12
CA GLU A 278 -4.08 -19.24 -0.39
C GLU A 278 -3.46 -19.30 -1.78
N ARG A 279 -2.23 -19.81 -1.88
CA ARG A 279 -1.68 -20.23 -3.18
C ARG A 279 -2.31 -21.58 -3.49
N MET A 280 -3.00 -21.67 -4.61
CA MET A 280 -3.78 -22.84 -5.00
C MET A 280 -3.41 -23.29 -6.41
N ARG A 281 -2.93 -24.53 -6.53
CA ARG A 281 -2.76 -25.17 -7.84
C ARG A 281 -4.10 -25.70 -8.28
N ILE A 282 -4.56 -25.27 -9.45
CA ILE A 282 -5.82 -25.74 -10.04
C ILE A 282 -5.51 -26.57 -11.30
N PRO A 283 -6.44 -27.41 -11.77
CA PRO A 283 -6.24 -28.20 -12.99
C PRO A 283 -5.85 -27.34 -14.19
N GLU A 284 -5.02 -27.86 -15.09
CA GLU A 284 -4.47 -27.12 -16.24
C GLU A 284 -5.58 -26.48 -17.11
N GLN A 285 -6.67 -27.21 -17.35
CA GLN A 285 -7.84 -26.70 -18.08
C GLN A 285 -8.49 -25.48 -17.40
N LYS A 286 -8.43 -25.37 -16.07
CA LYS A 286 -8.94 -24.20 -15.33
C LYS A 286 -7.89 -23.07 -15.33
N MET A 287 -6.59 -23.40 -15.35
CA MET A 287 -5.53 -22.40 -15.53
C MET A 287 -5.61 -21.67 -16.87
N ASP A 288 -6.12 -22.32 -17.93
CA ASP A 288 -6.34 -21.68 -19.24
C ASP A 288 -7.26 -20.46 -19.16
N TYR A 289 -8.30 -20.53 -18.31
CA TYR A 289 -9.20 -19.40 -18.06
C TYR A 289 -8.46 -18.19 -17.46
N TYR A 290 -7.44 -18.45 -16.66
CA TYR A 290 -6.60 -17.43 -16.01
C TYR A 290 -5.31 -17.09 -16.77
N LYS A 291 -5.17 -17.53 -18.03
CA LYS A 291 -3.98 -17.28 -18.86
C LYS A 291 -3.71 -15.79 -19.06
N ASP A 292 -4.75 -14.99 -19.28
CA ASP A 292 -4.69 -13.54 -19.48
C ASP A 292 -5.67 -12.77 -18.57
N ARG A 293 -6.21 -13.45 -17.54
CA ARG A 293 -7.30 -12.95 -16.71
C ARG A 293 -6.97 -12.94 -15.22
N ALA A 294 -7.35 -11.87 -14.53
CA ALA A 294 -7.41 -11.78 -13.08
C ALA A 294 -8.82 -11.39 -12.64
N GLU A 295 -9.23 -11.79 -11.44
CA GLU A 295 -10.57 -11.52 -10.91
C GLU A 295 -10.48 -10.74 -9.60
N MET A 296 -11.38 -9.77 -9.44
CA MET A 296 -11.59 -9.00 -8.21
C MET A 296 -13.06 -9.11 -7.80
N TYR A 297 -13.28 -9.54 -6.57
CA TYR A 297 -14.60 -9.78 -5.99
C TYR A 297 -14.88 -8.74 -4.92
N VAL A 298 -16.04 -8.10 -5.00
CA VAL A 298 -16.52 -7.17 -3.97
C VAL A 298 -17.84 -7.70 -3.39
N GLY A 299 -18.00 -7.55 -2.07
CA GLY A 299 -19.19 -7.97 -1.34
C GLY A 299 -18.89 -8.18 0.13
N GLU A 300 -19.84 -7.89 1.02
CA GLU A 300 -19.67 -8.07 2.48
C GLU A 300 -19.32 -9.51 2.88
N ASP A 301 -19.71 -10.48 2.05
CA ASP A 301 -19.43 -11.90 2.24
C ASP A 301 -17.96 -12.27 2.00
N VAL A 302 -17.27 -11.52 1.12
CA VAL A 302 -15.85 -11.72 0.82
C VAL A 302 -14.95 -10.69 1.48
N SER A 303 -15.44 -9.48 1.76
CA SER A 303 -14.74 -8.44 2.53
C SER A 303 -15.67 -7.26 2.87
N PRO A 304 -15.73 -6.81 4.13
CA PRO A 304 -16.64 -5.77 4.57
C PRO A 304 -16.19 -4.36 4.18
N ASP A 305 -14.93 -4.16 3.83
CA ASP A 305 -14.28 -2.85 3.63
C ASP A 305 -13.14 -2.87 2.60
N PHE A 306 -12.89 -4.03 1.98
CA PHE A 306 -11.88 -4.25 0.95
C PHE A 306 -12.46 -5.15 -0.16
N TYR A 307 -11.62 -5.89 -0.86
CA TYR A 307 -12.01 -6.84 -1.90
C TYR A 307 -11.29 -8.17 -1.74
N ALA A 308 -11.78 -9.20 -2.43
CA ALA A 308 -11.13 -10.48 -2.60
C ALA A 308 -10.64 -10.65 -4.04
N TRP A 309 -9.72 -11.58 -4.28
CA TRP A 309 -9.08 -11.74 -5.58
C TRP A 309 -8.79 -13.19 -5.94
N VAL A 310 -8.73 -13.46 -7.24
CA VAL A 310 -8.11 -14.66 -7.82
C VAL A 310 -7.11 -14.20 -8.87
N PHE A 311 -5.84 -14.24 -8.50
CA PHE A 311 -4.74 -13.64 -9.26
C PHE A 311 -3.78 -14.70 -9.79
N PRO A 312 -3.59 -14.85 -11.10
CA PRO A 312 -2.76 -15.92 -11.64
C PRO A 312 -1.26 -15.69 -11.48
N LYS A 313 -0.54 -16.81 -11.43
CA LYS A 313 0.91 -16.94 -11.51
C LYS A 313 1.25 -17.94 -12.61
N CYS A 314 2.51 -18.38 -12.64
CA CYS A 314 3.00 -19.33 -13.65
C CYS A 314 2.33 -20.71 -13.57
N ASP A 315 2.04 -21.21 -12.37
CA ASP A 315 1.61 -22.59 -12.10
C ASP A 315 0.45 -22.70 -11.08
N HIS A 316 -0.02 -21.57 -10.55
CA HIS A 316 -1.07 -21.52 -9.54
C HIS A 316 -1.82 -20.19 -9.60
N VAL A 317 -2.90 -20.08 -8.83
CA VAL A 317 -3.59 -18.82 -8.53
C VAL A 317 -3.40 -18.45 -7.06
N ALA A 318 -3.35 -17.15 -6.78
CA ALA A 318 -3.48 -16.62 -5.43
C ALA A 318 -4.95 -16.26 -5.19
N VAL A 319 -5.61 -17.00 -4.30
CA VAL A 319 -7.00 -16.77 -3.88
C VAL A 319 -6.97 -16.10 -2.52
N GLY A 320 -7.39 -14.84 -2.41
CA GLY A 320 -7.23 -14.11 -1.16
C GLY A 320 -8.26 -13.02 -0.94
N THR A 321 -8.21 -12.45 0.26
CA THR A 321 -9.05 -11.35 0.71
C THR A 321 -8.30 -10.48 1.72
N GLY A 322 -8.83 -9.30 2.03
CA GLY A 322 -8.32 -8.45 3.10
C GLY A 322 -9.43 -7.75 3.86
N THR A 323 -9.11 -7.24 5.06
CA THR A 323 -10.00 -6.36 5.81
C THR A 323 -9.24 -5.52 6.84
N VAL A 324 -9.68 -4.29 7.05
CA VAL A 324 -9.20 -3.39 8.11
C VAL A 324 -10.07 -3.56 9.36
N VAL A 325 -11.39 -3.63 9.20
CA VAL A 325 -12.36 -3.54 10.30
C VAL A 325 -12.67 -4.86 11.00
N ASP A 326 -12.64 -6.01 10.31
CA ASP A 326 -12.98 -7.32 10.91
C ASP A 326 -11.88 -8.37 10.70
N LYS A 327 -10.70 -8.08 11.26
CA LYS A 327 -9.51 -8.96 11.18
C LYS A 327 -9.76 -10.36 11.76
N LYS A 328 -10.66 -10.50 12.74
CA LYS A 328 -11.02 -11.79 13.34
C LYS A 328 -11.91 -12.63 12.42
N GLY A 329 -12.70 -11.98 11.56
CA GLY A 329 -13.52 -12.61 10.54
C GLY A 329 -12.78 -13.06 9.27
N ILE A 330 -11.46 -12.86 9.16
CA ILE A 330 -10.69 -13.11 7.92
C ILE A 330 -10.88 -14.51 7.33
N GLN A 331 -11.03 -15.54 8.17
CA GLN A 331 -11.27 -16.91 7.70
C GLN A 331 -12.68 -17.10 7.10
N ARG A 332 -13.69 -16.41 7.62
CA ARG A 332 -15.05 -16.39 7.04
C ARG A 332 -15.01 -15.78 5.65
N TYR A 333 -14.29 -14.67 5.51
CA TYR A 333 -14.11 -13.97 4.24
C TYR A 333 -13.33 -14.80 3.22
N GLN A 334 -12.29 -15.51 3.66
CA GLN A 334 -11.58 -16.48 2.83
C GLN A 334 -12.51 -17.60 2.35
N GLN A 335 -13.40 -18.10 3.22
CA GLN A 335 -14.40 -19.08 2.80
C GLN A 335 -15.37 -18.49 1.78
N GLY A 336 -15.83 -17.24 1.97
CA GLY A 336 -16.69 -16.54 1.01
C GLY A 336 -16.09 -16.46 -0.38
N ILE A 337 -14.80 -16.10 -0.51
CA ILE A 337 -14.15 -16.09 -1.83
C ILE A 337 -14.01 -17.50 -2.43
N ARG A 338 -13.74 -18.52 -1.61
CA ARG A 338 -13.73 -19.91 -2.11
C ARG A 338 -15.10 -20.34 -2.62
N ASP A 339 -16.16 -19.99 -1.91
CA ASP A 339 -17.53 -20.35 -2.30
C ASP A 339 -17.92 -19.66 -3.60
N ARG A 340 -17.60 -18.37 -3.75
CA ARG A 340 -17.88 -17.62 -4.98
C ARG A 340 -17.06 -18.13 -6.15
N ALA A 341 -15.78 -18.40 -5.95
CA ALA A 341 -14.89 -18.89 -7.00
C ALA A 341 -14.99 -20.41 -7.24
N ALA A 342 -15.85 -21.15 -6.52
CA ALA A 342 -15.83 -22.61 -6.43
C ALA A 342 -15.74 -23.32 -7.79
N THR A 343 -16.53 -22.89 -8.78
CA THR A 343 -16.49 -23.44 -10.14
C THR A 343 -15.14 -23.20 -10.82
N ARG A 344 -14.51 -22.04 -10.61
CA ARG A 344 -13.23 -21.67 -11.24
C ARG A 344 -12.04 -22.39 -10.61
N ILE A 345 -12.09 -22.66 -9.32
CA ILE A 345 -11.00 -23.26 -8.55
C ILE A 345 -11.24 -24.74 -8.21
N GLU A 346 -12.27 -25.34 -8.79
CA GLU A 346 -12.63 -26.75 -8.61
C GLU A 346 -11.43 -27.67 -8.89
N GLY A 347 -11.22 -28.63 -7.99
CA GLY A 347 -10.05 -29.52 -8.03
C GLY A 347 -8.75 -28.85 -7.59
N GLY A 348 -8.83 -27.67 -6.98
CA GLY A 348 -7.69 -26.91 -6.51
C GLY A 348 -7.06 -27.44 -5.22
N ASP A 349 -5.74 -27.57 -5.22
CA ASP A 349 -4.93 -27.95 -4.06
C ASP A 349 -4.27 -26.72 -3.43
N ILE A 350 -4.56 -26.46 -2.15
CA ILE A 350 -3.92 -25.39 -1.38
C ILE A 350 -2.48 -25.80 -1.06
N ILE A 351 -1.51 -25.11 -1.67
CA ILE A 351 -0.08 -25.38 -1.50
C ILE A 351 0.56 -24.48 -0.43
N ARG A 352 -0.04 -23.33 -0.12
CA ARG A 352 0.46 -22.41 0.89
C ARG A 352 -0.64 -21.48 1.39
N VAL A 353 -0.67 -21.24 2.69
CA VAL A 353 -1.56 -20.27 3.35
C VAL A 353 -0.71 -19.13 3.91
N GLU A 354 -1.09 -17.89 3.63
CA GLU A 354 -0.27 -16.74 3.91
C GLU A 354 -1.10 -15.56 4.43
N ALA A 355 -0.52 -14.76 5.32
CA ALA A 355 -1.13 -13.51 5.77
C ALA A 355 -0.08 -12.42 6.00
N HIS A 356 -0.44 -11.17 5.74
CA HIS A 356 0.43 -10.02 5.98
C HIS A 356 -0.36 -8.73 6.27
N PRO A 357 0.11 -7.87 7.18
CA PRO A 357 -0.45 -6.53 7.35
C PRO A 357 -0.13 -5.64 6.14
N ILE A 358 -1.10 -4.82 5.76
CA ILE A 358 -0.99 -3.81 4.71
C ILE A 358 -1.32 -2.45 5.32
N PRO A 359 -0.38 -1.47 5.36
CA PRO A 359 -0.68 -0.13 5.84
C PRO A 359 -1.79 0.53 5.01
N GLU A 360 -2.64 1.30 5.68
CA GLU A 360 -3.72 2.04 5.01
C GLU A 360 -3.40 3.53 4.86
N HIS A 361 -2.43 4.06 5.58
CA HIS A 361 -2.02 5.45 5.46
C HIS A 361 -0.56 5.66 5.89
N PRO A 362 0.04 6.80 5.49
CA PRO A 362 1.38 7.15 5.95
C PRO A 362 1.47 7.31 7.47
N ARG A 363 2.66 7.03 8.04
CA ARG A 363 2.96 7.34 9.45
C ARG A 363 2.97 8.85 9.70
N PRO A 364 2.65 9.30 10.93
CA PRO A 364 2.77 10.71 11.33
C PRO A 364 4.16 11.29 11.05
N TRP A 365 5.22 10.56 11.42
CA TRP A 365 6.60 10.92 11.15
C TRP A 365 7.25 9.86 10.26
N ARG A 366 8.02 10.32 9.27
CA ARG A 366 8.69 9.45 8.29
C ARG A 366 10.19 9.74 8.18
N VAL A 367 10.64 10.80 8.83
CA VAL A 367 12.02 11.26 8.89
C VAL A 367 12.31 11.65 10.34
N GLU A 368 13.47 11.29 10.84
CA GLU A 368 14.03 11.73 12.12
C GLU A 368 15.55 11.85 11.98
N ASP A 369 16.11 13.05 12.14
CA ASP A 369 17.51 13.34 11.84
C ASP A 369 17.93 12.80 10.45
N ARG A 370 18.85 11.83 10.38
CA ARG A 370 19.32 11.19 9.14
C ARG A 370 18.73 9.78 8.94
N ALA A 371 17.59 9.49 9.55
CA ALA A 371 16.83 8.26 9.33
C ALA A 371 15.51 8.56 8.60
N ILE A 372 15.16 7.75 7.59
CA ILE A 372 13.96 7.94 6.76
C ILE A 372 13.27 6.61 6.46
N LEU A 373 11.93 6.61 6.39
CA LEU A 373 11.12 5.45 6.06
C LEU A 373 10.65 5.50 4.59
N VAL A 374 10.58 4.33 3.95
CA VAL A 374 10.03 4.15 2.59
C VAL A 374 9.13 2.92 2.48
N GLY A 375 8.37 2.80 1.39
CA GLY A 375 7.43 1.70 1.17
C GLY A 375 6.43 1.48 2.31
N ASP A 376 6.17 0.21 2.66
CA ASP A 376 5.22 -0.15 3.73
C ASP A 376 5.65 0.37 5.12
N ALA A 377 6.95 0.59 5.34
CA ALA A 377 7.44 1.15 6.61
C ALA A 377 6.95 2.59 6.77
N ALA A 378 6.91 3.36 5.68
CA ALA A 378 6.36 4.71 5.63
C ALA A 378 4.83 4.76 5.49
N GLY A 379 4.20 3.66 5.05
CA GLY A 379 2.75 3.57 4.81
C GLY A 379 2.33 3.97 3.39
N TYR A 380 3.18 3.73 2.39
CA TYR A 380 2.96 4.09 0.98
C TYR A 380 2.21 3.03 0.17
N VAL A 381 1.19 2.41 0.76
CA VAL A 381 0.25 1.55 0.04
C VAL A 381 -0.99 2.35 -0.30
N THR A 382 -1.46 2.26 -1.54
CA THR A 382 -2.66 2.96 -1.94
C THR A 382 -3.91 2.25 -1.45
N LYS A 383 -4.79 3.02 -0.80
CA LYS A 383 -6.15 2.62 -0.46
C LYS A 383 -6.95 2.25 -1.70
N CYS A 384 -8.08 1.56 -1.51
CA CYS A 384 -8.95 1.04 -2.57
C CYS A 384 -8.34 -0.11 -3.39
N SER A 385 -7.08 -0.01 -3.84
CA SER A 385 -6.42 -1.02 -4.68
C SER A 385 -5.44 -1.94 -3.95
N GLY A 386 -5.05 -1.62 -2.71
CA GLY A 386 -4.03 -2.39 -1.96
C GLY A 386 -2.64 -2.42 -2.61
N GLU A 387 -2.41 -1.60 -3.62
CA GLU A 387 -1.19 -1.63 -4.39
C GLU A 387 -0.02 -1.00 -3.63
N GLY A 388 1.05 -1.77 -3.47
CA GLY A 388 2.25 -1.31 -2.77
C GLY A 388 3.57 -1.55 -3.50
N ILE A 389 3.65 -2.49 -4.46
CA ILE A 389 4.95 -2.89 -5.04
C ILE A 389 5.62 -1.71 -5.76
N TYR A 390 4.91 -1.07 -6.69
CA TYR A 390 5.42 0.08 -7.43
C TYR A 390 5.77 1.24 -6.48
N PHE A 391 4.85 1.61 -5.58
CA PHE A 391 5.09 2.72 -4.65
C PHE A 391 6.23 2.43 -3.67
N ALA A 392 6.42 1.19 -3.24
CA ALA A 392 7.57 0.77 -2.46
C ALA A 392 8.87 0.95 -3.25
N ALA A 393 8.98 0.34 -4.44
CA ALA A 393 10.17 0.45 -5.27
C ALA A 393 10.48 1.92 -5.64
N LYS A 394 9.45 2.68 -6.00
CA LYS A 394 9.56 4.09 -6.40
C LYS A 394 9.97 4.99 -5.24
N SER A 395 9.39 4.83 -4.06
CA SER A 395 9.78 5.62 -2.87
C SER A 395 11.22 5.33 -2.48
N GLY A 396 11.64 4.06 -2.49
CA GLY A 396 13.02 3.66 -2.23
C GLY A 396 14.00 4.31 -3.20
N ARG A 397 13.75 4.22 -4.51
CA ARG A 397 14.59 4.86 -5.53
C ARG A 397 14.62 6.38 -5.40
N MET A 398 13.46 7.03 -5.26
CA MET A 398 13.40 8.49 -5.12
C MET A 398 14.14 8.97 -3.86
N CYS A 399 14.05 8.22 -2.75
CA CYS A 399 14.78 8.53 -1.53
C CYS A 399 16.31 8.47 -1.75
N ALA A 400 16.78 7.41 -2.42
CA ALA A 400 18.17 7.26 -2.80
C ALA A 400 18.65 8.40 -3.73
N GLU A 401 17.85 8.79 -4.73
CA GLU A 401 18.14 9.91 -5.62
C GLU A 401 18.29 11.23 -4.85
N THR A 402 17.40 11.51 -3.88
CA THR A 402 17.51 12.67 -2.98
C THR A 402 18.80 12.63 -2.17
N ILE A 403 19.14 11.48 -1.58
CA ILE A 403 20.37 11.29 -0.79
C ILE A 403 21.61 11.53 -1.66
N VAL A 404 21.66 10.93 -2.86
CA VAL A 404 22.80 11.10 -3.80
C VAL A 404 22.98 12.56 -4.17
N LYS A 405 21.89 13.26 -4.51
CA LYS A 405 21.90 14.67 -4.87
C LYS A 405 22.46 15.52 -3.73
N ASN A 406 21.90 15.39 -2.53
CA ASN A 406 22.21 16.27 -1.40
C ASN A 406 23.54 15.93 -0.72
N SER A 407 24.00 14.68 -0.84
CA SER A 407 25.32 14.23 -0.39
C SER A 407 26.44 14.45 -1.41
N GLN A 408 26.13 14.99 -2.60
CA GLN A 408 27.10 15.12 -3.71
C GLN A 408 27.79 13.78 -4.02
N GLN A 409 27.00 12.76 -4.36
CA GLN A 409 27.47 11.38 -4.61
C GLN A 409 28.28 10.81 -3.42
N GLY A 410 27.76 11.04 -2.21
CA GLY A 410 28.33 10.53 -0.96
C GLY A 410 29.61 11.22 -0.48
N SER A 411 29.97 12.40 -1.00
CA SER A 411 31.16 13.16 -0.56
C SER A 411 30.89 14.09 0.64
N ARG A 412 29.62 14.34 0.96
CA ARG A 412 29.15 15.24 2.02
C ARG A 412 28.13 14.54 2.92
N MET A 413 28.16 14.86 4.22
CA MET A 413 27.11 14.49 5.17
C MET A 413 25.80 15.24 4.88
N ILE A 414 24.67 14.54 4.90
CA ILE A 414 23.32 15.14 4.77
C ILE A 414 22.71 15.40 6.15
N ASP A 415 21.64 16.18 6.21
CA ASP A 415 20.84 16.36 7.43
C ASP A 415 19.34 16.10 7.20
N GLU A 416 18.54 16.31 8.26
CA GLU A 416 17.09 16.13 8.21
C GLU A 416 16.42 16.97 7.11
N ALA A 417 16.90 18.20 6.88
CA ALA A 417 16.29 19.08 5.88
C ALA A 417 16.51 18.55 4.46
N ASP A 418 17.68 17.93 4.21
CA ASP A 418 17.98 17.23 2.96
C ASP A 418 17.05 16.03 2.75
N LEU A 419 16.69 15.29 3.81
CA LEU A 419 15.75 14.16 3.74
C LEU A 419 14.28 14.60 3.64
N MET A 420 13.92 15.73 4.23
CA MET A 420 12.58 16.31 4.10
C MET A 420 12.26 16.75 2.66
N GLU A 421 13.27 16.97 1.81
CA GLU A 421 13.07 17.20 0.37
C GLU A 421 12.37 15.99 -0.28
N HIS A 422 12.79 14.76 0.04
CA HIS A 422 12.14 13.54 -0.46
C HIS A 422 10.65 13.51 -0.10
N LEU A 423 10.31 13.80 1.16
CA LEU A 423 8.91 13.80 1.59
C LEU A 423 8.07 14.84 0.83
N ARG A 424 8.61 16.05 0.60
CA ARG A 424 7.91 17.08 -0.17
C ARG A 424 7.69 16.66 -1.62
N GLU A 425 8.69 16.06 -2.25
CA GLU A 425 8.59 15.55 -3.62
C GLU A 425 7.59 14.39 -3.73
N TRP A 426 7.64 13.45 -2.79
CA TRP A 426 6.72 12.32 -2.73
C TRP A 426 5.27 12.77 -2.50
N ASP A 427 5.04 13.55 -1.45
CA ASP A 427 3.70 14.01 -1.08
C ASP A 427 3.13 14.95 -2.16
N GLY A 428 3.97 15.79 -2.78
CA GLY A 428 3.58 16.64 -3.90
C GLY A 428 3.20 15.84 -5.15
N LYS A 429 3.91 14.73 -5.43
CA LYS A 429 3.67 13.91 -6.62
C LYS A 429 2.49 12.95 -6.44
N TYR A 430 2.40 12.27 -5.30
CA TYR A 430 1.44 11.18 -5.10
C TYR A 430 0.35 11.48 -4.08
N GLY A 431 0.51 12.48 -3.21
CA GLY A 431 -0.49 12.86 -2.20
C GLY A 431 -1.90 13.05 -2.77
N PRO A 432 -2.10 13.76 -3.89
CA PRO A 432 -3.41 13.87 -4.54
C PRO A 432 -4.00 12.52 -4.95
N THR A 433 -3.17 11.58 -5.42
CA THR A 433 -3.60 10.22 -5.78
C THR A 433 -4.10 9.46 -4.55
N TYR A 434 -3.36 9.51 -3.44
CA TYR A 434 -3.79 8.91 -2.17
C TYR A 434 -5.11 9.48 -1.67
N LEU A 435 -5.30 10.81 -1.76
CA LEU A 435 -6.53 11.48 -1.35
C LEU A 435 -7.75 11.00 -2.16
N VAL A 436 -7.61 10.91 -3.49
CA VAL A 436 -8.68 10.44 -4.38
C VAL A 436 -9.04 9.00 -4.06
N LEU A 437 -8.05 8.12 -3.91
CA LEU A 437 -8.28 6.69 -3.64
C LEU A 437 -8.90 6.44 -2.25
N ASP A 438 -8.52 7.21 -1.22
CA ASP A 438 -9.15 7.17 0.10
C ASP A 438 -10.64 7.56 0.02
N LEU A 439 -10.96 8.59 -0.76
CA LEU A 439 -12.34 9.03 -0.94
C LEU A 439 -13.18 8.00 -1.70
N LEU A 440 -12.63 7.38 -2.75
CA LEU A 440 -13.31 6.31 -3.49
C LEU A 440 -13.61 5.11 -2.58
N GLN A 441 -12.65 4.69 -1.75
CA GLN A 441 -12.85 3.61 -0.78
C GLN A 441 -14.01 3.94 0.18
N LYS A 442 -14.01 5.16 0.76
CA LYS A 442 -15.06 5.63 1.68
C LYS A 442 -16.44 5.77 1.07
N ILE A 443 -16.56 5.78 -0.25
CA ILE A 443 -17.85 5.83 -0.95
C ILE A 443 -18.29 4.41 -1.30
N PHE A 444 -17.45 3.68 -2.04
CA PHE A 444 -17.85 2.45 -2.72
C PHE A 444 -17.76 1.19 -1.86
N TYR A 445 -16.95 1.19 -0.79
CA TYR A 445 -16.74 0.01 0.07
C TYR A 445 -17.58 0.06 1.35
N THR A 446 -18.65 0.85 1.36
CA THR A 446 -19.49 1.07 2.56
C THR A 446 -20.68 0.12 2.68
N SER A 447 -21.12 -0.47 1.57
CA SER A 447 -22.26 -1.40 1.50
C SER A 447 -22.26 -2.12 0.17
N ASP A 448 -22.97 -3.25 0.10
CA ASP A 448 -23.11 -3.99 -1.16
C ASP A 448 -23.81 -3.18 -2.26
N ALA A 449 -24.79 -2.35 -1.91
CA ALA A 449 -25.41 -1.43 -2.88
C ALA A 449 -24.39 -0.44 -3.50
N ALA A 450 -23.43 0.04 -2.72
CA ALA A 450 -22.37 0.90 -3.21
C ALA A 450 -21.37 0.12 -4.09
N ARG A 451 -21.07 -1.13 -3.74
CA ARG A 451 -20.20 -2.03 -4.53
C ARG A 451 -20.83 -2.43 -5.85
N GLU A 452 -22.13 -2.68 -5.89
CA GLU A 452 -22.88 -2.89 -7.14
C GLU A 452 -22.76 -1.68 -8.06
N SER A 453 -22.98 -0.49 -7.52
CA SER A 453 -22.80 0.76 -8.25
C SER A 453 -21.37 0.90 -8.79
N PHE A 454 -20.36 0.57 -7.98
CA PHE A 454 -18.96 0.61 -8.40
C PHE A 454 -18.68 -0.32 -9.58
N VAL A 455 -19.13 -1.58 -9.50
CA VAL A 455 -18.94 -2.56 -10.58
C VAL A 455 -19.69 -2.15 -11.85
N GLU A 456 -20.92 -1.62 -11.75
CA GLU A 456 -21.65 -1.07 -12.91
C GLU A 456 -20.91 0.10 -13.56
N LEU A 457 -20.31 0.99 -12.78
CA LEU A 457 -19.53 2.10 -13.34
C LEU A 457 -18.29 1.62 -14.09
N CYS A 458 -17.71 0.48 -13.72
CA CYS A 458 -16.58 -0.11 -14.45
C CYS A 458 -16.95 -0.68 -15.83
N GLU A 459 -18.22 -0.78 -16.20
CA GLU A 459 -18.63 -1.13 -17.58
C GLU A 459 -18.39 0.02 -18.56
N GLU A 460 -18.30 1.25 -18.07
CA GLU A 460 -18.17 2.43 -18.90
C GLU A 460 -16.73 2.56 -19.44
N GLU A 461 -16.60 2.60 -20.77
CA GLU A 461 -15.31 2.69 -21.47
C GLU A 461 -14.44 3.85 -20.96
N TYR A 462 -15.04 5.02 -20.68
CA TYR A 462 -14.33 6.16 -20.11
C TYR A 462 -13.73 5.84 -18.74
N VAL A 463 -14.48 5.16 -17.87
CA VAL A 463 -14.00 4.75 -16.54
C VAL A 463 -12.87 3.74 -16.70
N GLN A 464 -13.04 2.74 -17.57
CA GLN A 464 -11.99 1.76 -17.84
C GLN A 464 -10.70 2.45 -18.27
N LYS A 465 -10.79 3.38 -19.23
CA LYS A 465 -9.64 4.13 -19.74
C LYS A 465 -8.94 4.93 -18.64
N VAL A 466 -9.69 5.77 -17.92
CA VAL A 466 -9.09 6.62 -16.87
C VAL A 466 -8.49 5.77 -15.74
N THR A 467 -9.17 4.70 -15.33
CA THR A 467 -8.68 3.81 -14.27
C THR A 467 -7.42 3.05 -14.72
N PHE A 468 -7.40 2.47 -15.93
CA PHE A 468 -6.25 1.72 -16.42
C PHE A 468 -5.08 2.63 -16.78
N ASP A 469 -5.29 3.78 -17.42
CA ASP A 469 -4.20 4.73 -17.69
C ASP A 469 -3.58 5.20 -16.37
N SER A 470 -4.41 5.52 -15.37
CA SER A 470 -3.93 5.89 -14.04
C SER A 470 -3.20 4.73 -13.35
N TYR A 471 -3.65 3.49 -13.53
CA TYR A 471 -2.98 2.33 -12.96
C TYR A 471 -1.67 1.99 -13.68
N LEU A 472 -1.66 1.88 -15.00
CA LEU A 472 -0.52 1.44 -15.79
C LEU A 472 0.62 2.45 -15.81
N TYR A 473 0.29 3.75 -15.82
CA TYR A 473 1.27 4.84 -15.95
C TYR A 473 1.47 5.65 -14.67
N LYS A 474 0.63 5.47 -13.65
CA LYS A 474 0.69 6.19 -12.37
C LYS A 474 0.67 7.71 -12.53
N THR A 475 0.04 8.16 -13.60
CA THR A 475 -0.26 9.56 -13.89
C THR A 475 -1.76 9.74 -13.88
N VAL A 476 -2.26 10.74 -13.15
CA VAL A 476 -3.68 11.13 -13.26
C VAL A 476 -3.86 11.75 -14.64
N GLN A 477 -4.50 11.01 -15.55
CA GLN A 477 -4.90 11.52 -16.86
C GLN A 477 -6.27 12.17 -16.71
N GLY A 478 -6.35 13.48 -16.96
CA GLY A 478 -7.58 14.24 -16.85
C GLY A 478 -7.48 15.54 -17.64
N ASN A 479 -8.05 15.55 -18.84
CA ASN A 479 -8.28 16.75 -19.65
C ASN A 479 -9.65 16.68 -20.36
N ASP A 480 -10.63 15.95 -19.80
CA ASP A 480 -12.00 15.91 -20.31
C ASP A 480 -13.04 16.32 -19.25
N PRO A 481 -13.19 17.63 -18.98
CA PRO A 481 -14.15 18.14 -18.02
C PRO A 481 -15.60 17.71 -18.28
N VAL A 482 -15.95 17.41 -19.53
CA VAL A 482 -17.30 16.97 -19.92
C VAL A 482 -17.49 15.49 -19.58
N GLY A 483 -16.48 14.66 -19.87
CA GLY A 483 -16.43 13.26 -19.45
C GLY A 483 -16.55 13.11 -17.93
N ASP A 484 -15.84 13.94 -17.19
CA ASP A 484 -15.83 13.93 -15.73
C ASP A 484 -17.17 14.35 -15.10
N LEU A 485 -17.82 15.38 -15.66
CA LEU A 485 -19.18 15.78 -15.24
C LEU A 485 -20.22 14.69 -15.53
N LYS A 486 -20.14 14.05 -16.71
CA LYS A 486 -21.02 12.92 -17.06
C LYS A 486 -20.82 11.74 -16.12
N LEU A 487 -19.57 11.42 -15.79
CA LEU A 487 -19.25 10.36 -14.84
C LEU A 487 -19.78 10.68 -13.43
N GLY A 488 -19.64 11.92 -12.97
CA GLY A 488 -20.20 12.37 -11.70
C GLY A 488 -21.73 12.20 -11.64
N TRP A 489 -22.45 12.57 -12.70
CA TRP A 489 -23.90 12.38 -12.78
C TRP A 489 -24.30 10.90 -12.78
N LYS A 490 -23.63 10.06 -13.60
CA LYS A 490 -23.87 8.62 -13.64
C LYS A 490 -23.59 7.95 -12.28
N THR A 491 -22.52 8.36 -11.60
CA THR A 491 -22.19 7.87 -10.26
C THR A 491 -23.32 8.13 -9.27
N LEU A 492 -23.86 9.37 -9.26
CA LEU A 492 -25.01 9.71 -8.41
C LEU A 492 -26.27 8.91 -8.79
N SER A 493 -26.55 8.78 -10.08
CA SER A 493 -27.71 8.01 -10.57
C SER A 493 -27.60 6.53 -10.19
N SER A 494 -26.43 5.92 -10.33
CA SER A 494 -26.19 4.51 -10.00
C SER A 494 -26.28 4.26 -8.50
N LEU A 495 -25.64 5.11 -7.67
CA LEU A 495 -25.79 5.05 -6.21
C LEU A 495 -27.25 5.21 -5.78
N TYR A 496 -28.01 6.12 -6.39
CA TYR A 496 -29.44 6.30 -6.11
C TYR A 496 -30.27 5.07 -6.52
N LYS A 497 -29.98 4.48 -7.69
CA LYS A 497 -30.63 3.25 -8.19
C LYS A 497 -30.48 2.10 -7.18
N TYR A 498 -29.26 1.78 -6.77
CA TYR A 498 -29.01 0.64 -5.86
C TYR A 498 -29.45 0.92 -4.42
N LYS A 499 -29.37 2.17 -3.95
CA LYS A 499 -29.86 2.52 -2.61
C LYS A 499 -31.39 2.38 -2.47
N ASN A 500 -32.14 2.56 -3.56
CA ASN A 500 -33.60 2.52 -3.56
C ASN A 500 -34.19 1.20 -4.09
N GLN A 501 -33.35 0.22 -4.41
CA GLN A 501 -33.80 -1.09 -4.85
C GLN A 501 -34.40 -1.84 -3.65
N LYS A 502 -35.73 -2.05 -3.66
CA LYS A 502 -36.47 -2.69 -2.56
C LYS A 502 -36.21 -4.19 -2.44
N THR A 503 -35.71 -4.81 -3.50
CA THR A 503 -35.34 -6.23 -3.56
C THR A 503 -33.93 -6.32 -4.17
N PRO A 504 -32.95 -6.94 -3.47
CA PRO A 504 -31.65 -7.22 -4.07
C PRO A 504 -31.82 -8.16 -5.27
N ASP A 505 -31.04 -7.95 -6.34
CA ASP A 505 -30.97 -8.91 -7.46
C ASP A 505 -30.50 -10.26 -6.88
N PRO A 506 -31.14 -11.40 -7.19
CA PRO A 506 -30.66 -12.68 -6.69
C PRO A 506 -29.20 -12.92 -7.09
N MET A 507 -28.44 -13.52 -6.17
CA MET A 507 -27.04 -13.88 -6.43
C MET A 507 -26.96 -14.84 -7.61
N ARG A 508 -26.23 -14.45 -8.66
CA ARG A 508 -26.04 -15.25 -9.87
C ARG A 508 -24.99 -16.32 -9.62
N THR A 509 -25.14 -17.49 -10.22
CA THR A 509 -24.07 -18.49 -10.20
C THR A 509 -22.99 -18.08 -11.20
N LEU A 510 -21.72 -18.06 -10.77
CA LEU A 510 -20.59 -17.88 -11.68
C LEU A 510 -20.35 -19.19 -12.44
N VAL A 511 -20.35 -19.10 -13.78
CA VAL A 511 -20.24 -20.26 -14.69
C VAL A 511 -18.83 -20.39 -15.22
#